data_AF-A0A7C5QIJ1-F1
#
_entry.id   AF-A0A7C5QIJ1-F1
#
_cell.length_a   1.000
_cell.length_b   1.000
_cell.length_c   1.000
_cell.angle_alpha   90.00
_cell.angle_beta   90.00
_cell.angle_gamma   90.00
#
_symmetry.space_group_name_H-M   'P 1'
#
loop_
_entity.id
_entity.type
_entity.pdbx_description
1 polymer ?
#
loop_
_entity_poly.entity_id
_entity_poly.type
_entity_poly.pdbx_seq_one_letter_code
_entity_poly.pdbx_strand_id
1 'polypeptide(L)'
;QEERETANRLNFDLRWERLFTERFFTFLTGGYQRDRFSGYTYRWNGGPGLGYDFLRTPAHELKGLVSLLYYYNRLEQDGIDNYGTLKVEAYYQWNILENLRLKENLSYIVDLADTRTYFLNSETSLEVRINSFASLGVGYKIVYQNRPPSPDVRRTDTTFSTSLIVDL
;
A
#
# COMPACT_ATOMS: atom_id res chain seq x y z
N GLN A 1 16.07 -25.05 22.34
CA GLN A 1 16.15 -23.71 21.71
C GLN A 1 14.79 -23.47 21.10
N GLU A 2 13.97 -22.60 21.69
CA GLU A 2 12.70 -22.18 21.07
C GLU A 2 13.05 -21.25 19.89
N GLU A 3 12.52 -21.57 18.70
CA GLU A 3 12.60 -20.68 17.55
C GLU A 3 11.91 -19.35 17.88
N ARG A 4 12.70 -18.28 18.05
CA ARG A 4 12.17 -16.91 18.15
C ARG A 4 11.86 -16.41 16.74
N GLU A 5 10.64 -16.65 16.25
CA GLU A 5 10.10 -15.89 15.13
C GLU A 5 9.87 -14.44 15.59
N THR A 6 10.53 -13.46 14.97
CA THR A 6 10.39 -12.03 15.33
C THR A 6 9.37 -11.29 14.48
N ALA A 7 9.09 -11.76 13.25
CA ALA A 7 8.05 -11.28 12.37
C ALA A 7 7.78 -12.31 11.26
N ASN A 8 6.51 -12.60 10.97
CA ASN A 8 6.11 -13.47 9.85
C ASN A 8 4.82 -12.91 9.24
N ARG A 9 4.96 -12.36 8.03
CA ARG A 9 3.86 -11.74 7.28
C ARG A 9 3.79 -12.30 5.87
N LEU A 10 2.61 -12.79 5.51
CA LEU A 10 2.24 -13.18 4.16
C LEU A 10 1.22 -12.19 3.63
N ASN A 11 1.50 -11.63 2.45
CA ASN A 11 0.59 -10.73 1.73
C ASN A 11 0.33 -11.30 0.34
N PHE A 12 -0.93 -11.25 -0.10
CA PHE A 12 -1.36 -11.53 -1.46
C PHE A 12 -2.28 -10.39 -1.90
N ASP A 13 -1.96 -9.74 -3.01
CA ASP A 13 -2.72 -8.61 -3.54
C ASP A 13 -3.06 -8.88 -5.01
N LEU A 14 -4.32 -8.62 -5.39
CA LEU A 14 -4.83 -8.75 -6.73
C LEU A 14 -5.51 -7.44 -7.14
N ARG A 15 -5.20 -6.94 -8.33
CA ARG A 15 -5.91 -5.82 -8.94
C ARG A 15 -6.20 -6.12 -10.40
N TRP A 16 -7.47 -5.98 -10.77
CA TRP A 16 -7.91 -6.02 -12.16
C TRP A 16 -8.34 -4.61 -12.58
N GLU A 17 -7.74 -4.08 -13.62
CA GLU A 17 -7.99 -2.73 -14.12
C GLU A 17 -8.59 -2.78 -15.54
N ARG A 18 -9.50 -1.86 -15.83
CA ARG A 18 -10.08 -1.66 -17.17
C ARG A 18 -10.10 -0.18 -17.52
N LEU A 19 -9.44 0.17 -18.62
CA LEU A 19 -9.51 1.51 -19.21
C LEU A 19 -10.91 1.74 -19.79
N PHE A 20 -11.49 2.90 -19.46
CA PHE A 20 -12.71 3.40 -20.08
C PHE A 20 -12.39 4.47 -21.14
N THR A 21 -11.35 5.27 -20.89
CA THR A 21 -10.76 6.21 -21.85
C THR A 21 -9.24 6.09 -21.78
N GLU A 22 -8.50 6.94 -22.51
CA GLU A 22 -7.04 6.95 -22.46
C GLU A 22 -6.46 7.31 -21.08
N ARG A 23 -7.23 7.98 -20.21
CA ARG A 23 -6.77 8.44 -18.89
C ARG A 23 -7.63 7.95 -17.72
N PHE A 24 -8.89 7.62 -17.97
CA PHE A 24 -9.81 7.18 -16.94
C PHE A 24 -9.95 5.66 -16.97
N PHE A 25 -9.86 5.04 -15.80
CA PHE A 25 -9.99 3.60 -15.63
C PHE A 25 -10.78 3.27 -14.38
N THR A 26 -11.33 2.06 -14.36
CA THR A 26 -11.87 1.45 -13.15
C THR A 26 -11.08 0.23 -12.79
N PHE A 27 -11.16 -0.17 -11.52
CA PHE A 27 -10.51 -1.37 -11.06
C PHE A 27 -11.32 -2.07 -9.99
N LEU A 28 -11.09 -3.38 -9.88
CA LEU A 28 -11.44 -4.18 -8.71
C LEU A 28 -10.13 -4.60 -8.05
N THR A 29 -10.06 -4.45 -6.73
CA THR A 29 -8.91 -4.87 -5.93
C THR A 29 -9.35 -5.85 -4.87
N GLY A 30 -8.47 -6.80 -4.53
CA GLY A 30 -8.64 -7.72 -3.43
C GLY A 30 -7.29 -8.01 -2.80
N GLY A 31 -7.26 -8.24 -1.49
CA GLY A 31 -6.04 -8.55 -0.78
C GLY A 31 -6.29 -9.50 0.39
N TYR A 32 -5.29 -10.32 0.67
CA TYR A 32 -5.24 -11.22 1.82
C TYR A 32 -3.92 -11.00 2.54
N GLN A 33 -4.00 -10.74 3.83
CA GLN A 33 -2.83 -10.61 4.70
C GLN A 33 -2.96 -11.57 5.88
N ARG A 34 -1.86 -12.24 6.21
CA ARG A 34 -1.69 -13.01 7.43
C ARG A 34 -0.44 -12.52 8.14
N ASP A 35 -0.58 -12.07 9.37
CA ASP A 35 0.51 -11.50 10.16
C ASP A 35 0.41 -11.97 11.61
N ARG A 36 1.23 -12.96 11.96
CA ARG A 36 1.21 -13.67 13.26
C ARG A 36 1.56 -12.80 14.47
N PHE A 37 2.02 -11.56 14.25
CA PHE A 37 2.47 -10.67 15.34
C PHE A 37 1.61 -9.41 15.45
N SER A 38 0.57 -9.29 14.62
CA SER A 38 -0.28 -8.09 14.52
C SER A 38 -1.55 -8.14 15.38
N GLY A 39 -1.82 -9.25 16.08
CA GLY A 39 -3.07 -9.51 16.81
C GLY A 39 -4.24 -9.99 15.92
N TYR A 40 -4.01 -10.10 14.61
CA TYR A 40 -4.96 -10.65 13.63
C TYR A 40 -4.51 -12.03 13.13
N THR A 41 -5.45 -12.98 13.09
CA THR A 41 -5.20 -14.30 12.48
C THR A 41 -5.10 -14.19 10.96
N TYR A 42 -5.99 -13.40 10.33
CA TYR A 42 -5.94 -13.03 8.92
C TYR A 42 -6.84 -11.82 8.62
N ARG A 43 -6.58 -11.15 7.50
CA ARG A 43 -7.31 -9.99 7.00
C ARG A 43 -7.57 -10.13 5.52
N TRP A 44 -8.84 -10.05 5.14
CA TRP A 44 -9.26 -9.88 3.75
C TRP A 44 -9.66 -8.44 3.51
N ASN A 45 -9.39 -7.95 2.30
CA ASN A 45 -9.92 -6.69 1.85
C ASN A 45 -10.29 -6.77 0.37
N GLY A 46 -11.21 -5.92 -0.05
CA GLY A 46 -11.47 -5.75 -1.46
C GLY A 46 -12.61 -4.80 -1.76
N GLY A 47 -12.67 -4.37 -3.01
CA GLY A 47 -13.73 -3.52 -3.49
C GLY A 47 -13.39 -2.80 -4.80
N PRO A 48 -14.36 -2.03 -5.32
CA PRO A 48 -14.20 -1.28 -6.55
C PRO A 48 -13.49 0.05 -6.35
N GLY A 49 -12.90 0.54 -7.43
CA GLY A 49 -12.34 1.87 -7.51
C GLY A 49 -12.31 2.46 -8.90
N LEU A 50 -12.02 3.76 -8.92
CA LEU A 50 -11.84 4.59 -10.10
C LEU A 50 -10.44 5.21 -10.04
N GLY A 51 -9.83 5.38 -11.20
CA GLY A 51 -8.52 6.00 -11.33
C GLY A 51 -8.44 6.94 -12.52
N TYR A 52 -7.54 7.92 -12.39
CA TYR A 52 -7.29 8.91 -13.43
C TYR A 52 -5.80 9.19 -13.55
N ASP A 53 -5.28 9.07 -14.78
CA ASP A 53 -3.92 9.49 -15.14
C ASP A 53 -3.90 11.02 -15.35
N PHE A 54 -3.44 11.76 -14.35
CA PHE A 54 -3.29 13.22 -14.41
C PHE A 54 -2.13 13.64 -15.31
N LEU A 55 -1.04 12.87 -15.28
CA LEU A 55 0.15 13.11 -16.09
C LEU A 55 0.66 11.78 -16.62
N ARG A 56 0.92 11.70 -17.93
CA ARG A 56 1.53 10.54 -18.57
C ARG A 56 2.45 11.00 -19.69
N THR A 57 3.75 11.02 -19.39
CA THR A 57 4.83 11.44 -20.29
C THR A 57 6.02 10.48 -20.12
N PRO A 58 7.01 10.49 -21.02
CA PRO A 58 8.20 9.65 -20.85
C PRO A 58 8.97 9.89 -19.52
N ALA A 59 8.96 11.13 -19.03
CA ALA A 59 9.67 11.50 -17.81
C ALA A 59 8.82 11.38 -16.54
N HIS A 60 7.52 11.68 -16.63
CA HIS A 60 6.63 11.80 -15.47
C HIS A 60 5.32 11.05 -15.66
N GLU A 61 4.91 10.35 -14.60
CA GLU A 61 3.60 9.75 -14.45
C GLU A 61 2.98 10.16 -13.12
N LEU A 62 1.73 10.62 -13.14
CA LEU A 62 0.94 10.92 -11.95
C LEU A 62 -0.45 10.34 -12.15
N LYS A 63 -0.86 9.44 -11.25
CA LYS A 63 -2.21 8.89 -11.21
C LYS A 63 -2.82 9.04 -9.83
N GLY A 64 -4.11 9.34 -9.79
CA GLY A 64 -4.89 9.34 -8.56
C GLY A 64 -5.98 8.30 -8.63
N LEU A 65 -6.20 7.61 -7.51
CA LEU A 65 -7.19 6.55 -7.38
C LEU A 65 -8.10 6.85 -6.19
N VAL A 66 -9.36 6.43 -6.31
CA VAL A 66 -10.32 6.40 -5.21
C VAL A 66 -11.00 5.04 -5.20
N SER A 67 -11.12 4.42 -4.03
CA SER A 67 -11.75 3.11 -3.88
C SER A 67 -12.59 3.01 -2.62
N LEU A 68 -13.65 2.20 -2.70
CA LEU A 68 -14.43 1.77 -1.56
C LEU A 68 -14.01 0.34 -1.25
N LEU A 69 -13.41 0.12 -0.09
CA LEU A 69 -12.91 -1.19 0.31
C LEU A 69 -13.67 -1.70 1.53
N TYR A 70 -13.99 -2.97 1.52
CA TYR A 70 -14.51 -3.67 2.69
C TYR A 70 -13.41 -4.53 3.29
N TYR A 71 -13.22 -4.43 4.60
CA TYR A 71 -12.28 -5.25 5.35
C TYR A 71 -13.02 -6.31 6.17
N TYR A 72 -12.45 -7.51 6.19
CA TYR A 72 -12.86 -8.60 7.07
C TYR A 72 -11.64 -9.09 7.83
N ASN A 73 -11.61 -8.82 9.14
CA ASN A 73 -10.51 -9.14 10.02
C ASN A 73 -10.94 -10.22 11.01
N ARG A 74 -10.17 -11.31 11.11
CA ARG A 74 -10.31 -12.31 12.17
C ARG A 74 -9.26 -12.03 13.25
N LEU A 75 -9.70 -11.76 14.47
CA LEU A 75 -8.83 -11.54 15.63
C LEU A 75 -8.36 -12.88 16.21
N GLU A 76 -7.21 -12.89 16.89
CA GLU A 76 -6.69 -14.10 17.56
C GLU A 76 -7.60 -14.61 18.70
N GLN A 77 -8.31 -13.71 19.39
CA GLN A 77 -9.24 -14.04 20.48
C GLN A 77 -10.69 -14.28 20.01
N ASP A 78 -10.86 -14.88 18.82
CA ASP A 78 -12.14 -15.32 18.25
C ASP A 78 -13.20 -14.23 17.94
N GLY A 79 -12.75 -12.97 17.77
CA GLY A 79 -13.59 -11.86 17.28
C GLY A 79 -13.53 -11.67 15.76
N ILE A 80 -14.59 -11.10 15.19
CA ILE A 80 -14.61 -10.58 13.81
C ILE A 80 -14.73 -9.06 13.88
N ASP A 81 -13.86 -8.38 13.16
CA ASP A 81 -13.90 -6.94 12.96
C ASP A 81 -14.00 -6.64 11.46
N ASN A 82 -15.08 -6.00 11.05
CA ASN A 82 -15.39 -5.75 9.66
C ASN A 82 -15.90 -4.33 9.47
N TYR A 83 -15.32 -3.63 8.50
CA TYR A 83 -15.63 -2.23 8.26
C TYR A 83 -15.40 -1.85 6.81
N GLY A 84 -16.16 -0.84 6.38
CA GLY A 84 -15.97 -0.20 5.08
C GLY A 84 -14.99 0.96 5.18
N THR A 85 -14.23 1.20 4.14
CA THR A 85 -13.33 2.35 4.06
C THR A 85 -13.47 3.07 2.72
N LEU A 86 -13.23 4.37 2.76
CA LEU A 86 -12.88 5.15 1.59
C LEU A 86 -11.36 5.28 1.55
N LYS A 87 -10.74 4.91 0.44
CA LYS A 87 -9.31 5.04 0.21
C LYS A 87 -9.05 5.95 -0.99
N VAL A 88 -8.22 6.97 -0.79
CA VAL A 88 -7.72 7.86 -1.84
C VAL A 88 -6.22 7.66 -1.95
N GLU A 89 -5.70 7.55 -3.17
CA GLU A 89 -4.29 7.28 -3.42
C GLU A 89 -3.75 8.21 -4.51
N ALA A 90 -2.48 8.56 -4.40
CA ALA A 90 -1.72 9.22 -5.45
C ALA A 90 -0.42 8.46 -5.66
N TYR A 91 -0.11 8.17 -6.92
CA TYR A 91 1.13 7.52 -7.32
C TYR A 91 1.84 8.45 -8.29
N TYR A 92 3.06 8.83 -7.93
CA TYR A 92 3.91 9.66 -8.75
C TYR A 92 5.19 8.90 -9.09
N GLN A 93 5.59 8.95 -10.36
CA GLN A 93 6.86 8.41 -10.83
C GLN A 93 7.58 9.47 -11.66
N TRP A 94 8.87 9.63 -11.39
CA TRP A 94 9.78 10.48 -12.15
C TRP A 94 11.00 9.69 -12.59
N ASN A 95 11.15 9.51 -13.91
CA ASN A 95 12.37 9.03 -14.53
C ASN A 95 13.35 10.21 -14.60
N ILE A 96 14.18 10.36 -13.57
CA ILE A 96 15.17 11.45 -13.45
C ILE A 96 16.23 11.30 -14.55
N LEU A 97 16.69 10.06 -14.77
CA LEU A 97 17.58 9.64 -15.85
C LEU A 97 17.06 8.32 -16.43
N GLU A 98 17.64 7.84 -17.53
CA GLU A 98 17.26 6.56 -18.15
C GLU A 98 17.39 5.35 -17.20
N ASN A 99 18.31 5.43 -16.24
CA ASN A 99 18.58 4.41 -15.24
C ASN A 99 18.24 4.84 -13.80
N LEU A 100 17.66 6.03 -13.57
CA LEU A 100 17.36 6.54 -12.24
C LEU A 100 15.90 6.97 -12.14
N ARG A 101 15.16 6.34 -11.23
CA ARG A 101 13.73 6.58 -11.04
C ARG A 101 13.40 6.88 -9.59
N LEU A 102 12.62 7.92 -9.37
CA LEU A 102 11.96 8.22 -8.10
C LEU A 102 10.49 7.80 -8.19
N LYS A 103 9.96 7.17 -7.14
CA LYS A 103 8.53 6.91 -6.96
C LYS A 103 8.07 7.44 -5.61
N GLU A 104 6.89 8.04 -5.59
CA GLU A 104 6.19 8.48 -4.38
C GLU A 104 4.77 7.93 -4.40
N ASN A 105 4.41 7.17 -3.38
CA ASN A 105 3.07 6.64 -3.18
C ASN A 105 2.46 7.25 -1.93
N LEU A 106 1.31 7.89 -2.05
CA LEU A 106 0.53 8.43 -0.95
C LEU A 106 -0.82 7.72 -0.87
N SER A 107 -1.27 7.42 0.33
CA SER A 107 -2.64 6.94 0.55
C SER A 107 -3.26 7.55 1.79
N TYR A 108 -4.51 7.97 1.67
CA TYR A 108 -5.37 8.36 2.78
C TYR A 108 -6.55 7.40 2.86
N ILE A 109 -6.76 6.80 4.04
CA ILE A 109 -7.80 5.81 4.28
C ILE A 109 -8.65 6.30 5.44
N VAL A 110 -9.97 6.30 5.28
CA VAL A 110 -10.93 6.68 6.32
C VAL A 110 -11.90 5.53 6.55
N ASP A 111 -12.15 5.21 7.82
CA ASP A 111 -13.22 4.31 8.21
C ASP A 111 -14.59 4.98 7.98
N LEU A 112 -15.47 4.30 7.25
CA LEU A 112 -16.81 4.82 6.94
C LEU A 112 -17.77 4.74 8.13
N ALA A 113 -17.52 3.85 9.10
CA ALA A 113 -18.32 3.72 10.32
C ALA A 113 -17.89 4.74 11.39
N ASP A 114 -16.58 5.02 11.52
CA ASP A 114 -16.04 6.11 12.34
C ASP A 114 -15.09 6.98 11.52
N THR A 115 -15.64 8.01 10.88
CA THR A 115 -14.87 8.93 10.01
C THR A 115 -13.81 9.74 10.74
N ARG A 116 -13.78 9.69 12.08
CA ARG A 116 -12.71 10.28 12.88
C ARG A 116 -11.49 9.37 12.95
N THR A 117 -11.57 8.12 12.51
CA THR A 117 -10.46 7.16 12.43
C THR A 117 -9.92 7.13 11.00
N TYR A 118 -8.66 7.50 10.83
CA TYR A 118 -8.02 7.60 9.53
C TYR A 118 -6.54 7.23 9.57
N PHE A 119 -6.04 6.82 8.40
CA PHE A 119 -4.67 6.41 8.17
C PHE A 119 -4.07 7.22 7.02
N LEU A 120 -2.79 7.58 7.17
CA LEU A 120 -1.98 8.23 6.15
C LEU A 120 -0.74 7.38 5.91
N ASN A 121 -0.50 7.01 4.66
CA ASN A 121 0.73 6.32 4.28
C ASN A 121 1.47 7.13 3.23
N SER A 122 2.79 7.18 3.35
CA SER A 122 3.71 7.68 2.33
C SER A 122 4.82 6.67 2.14
N GLU A 123 5.19 6.42 0.90
CA GLU A 123 6.32 5.59 0.53
C GLU A 123 7.09 6.26 -0.60
N THR A 124 8.28 6.74 -0.27
CA THR A 124 9.25 7.28 -1.22
C THR A 124 10.26 6.19 -1.56
N SER A 125 10.54 5.98 -2.83
CA SER A 125 11.60 5.07 -3.27
C SER A 125 12.43 5.65 -4.39
N LEU A 126 13.73 5.32 -4.36
CA LEU A 126 14.68 5.65 -5.41
C LEU A 126 15.26 4.33 -5.94
N GLU A 127 15.15 4.12 -7.25
CA GLU A 127 15.58 2.91 -7.94
C GLU A 127 16.62 3.25 -9.00
N VAL A 128 17.74 2.52 -9.00
CA VAL A 128 18.82 2.64 -9.99
C VAL A 128 18.94 1.34 -10.75
N ARG A 129 18.78 1.39 -12.07
CA ARG A 129 19.05 0.26 -12.96
C ARG A 129 20.55 0.05 -13.08
N ILE A 130 21.00 -1.14 -12.72
CA ILE A 130 22.42 -1.52 -12.78
C ILE A 130 22.74 -2.17 -14.12
N ASN A 131 21.85 -3.02 -14.63
CA ASN A 131 21.95 -3.66 -15.93
C ASN A 131 20.54 -4.01 -16.46
N SER A 132 20.44 -4.77 -17.55
CA SER A 132 19.15 -5.13 -18.16
C SER A 132 18.26 -6.05 -17.32
N PHE A 133 18.79 -6.66 -16.24
CA PHE A 133 18.10 -7.68 -15.43
C PHE A 133 17.99 -7.31 -13.95
N ALA A 134 18.65 -6.24 -13.51
CA ALA A 134 18.76 -5.91 -12.10
C ALA A 134 18.78 -4.41 -11.83
N SER A 135 18.06 -4.03 -10.77
CA SER A 135 18.01 -2.69 -10.22
C SER A 135 18.23 -2.72 -8.70
N LEU A 136 18.85 -1.67 -8.15
CA LEU A 136 18.96 -1.45 -6.70
C LEU A 136 17.94 -0.41 -6.27
N GLY A 137 17.24 -0.68 -5.17
CA GLY A 137 16.25 0.23 -4.59
C GLY A 137 16.60 0.63 -3.17
N VAL A 138 16.31 1.89 -2.83
CA VAL A 138 16.20 2.36 -1.45
C VAL A 138 14.79 2.92 -1.24
N GLY A 139 14.19 2.61 -0.09
CA GLY A 139 12.82 2.99 0.22
C GLY A 139 12.69 3.56 1.63
N TYR A 140 11.78 4.51 1.79
CA TYR A 140 11.39 5.05 3.07
C TYR A 140 9.87 5.13 3.14
N LYS A 141 9.29 4.37 4.07
CA LYS A 141 7.86 4.27 4.28
C LYS A 141 7.48 4.88 5.62
N ILE A 142 6.41 5.65 5.63
CA ILE A 142 5.77 6.22 6.81
C ILE A 142 4.33 5.71 6.84
N VAL A 143 3.93 5.11 7.94
CA VAL A 143 2.55 4.67 8.23
C VAL A 143 2.08 5.43 9.45
N TYR A 144 1.07 6.27 9.28
CA TYR A 144 0.47 7.05 10.34
C TYR A 144 -0.98 6.64 10.57
N GLN A 145 -1.35 6.48 11.84
CA GLN A 145 -2.71 6.28 12.31
C GLN A 145 -3.05 7.32 13.36
N ASN A 146 -4.18 8.01 13.19
CA ASN A 146 -4.52 9.11 14.08
C ASN A 146 -5.04 8.64 15.45
N ARG A 147 -5.61 7.43 15.49
CA ARG A 147 -6.19 6.76 16.66
C ARG A 147 -5.63 5.35 16.79
N PRO A 148 -4.52 5.16 17.53
CA PRO A 148 -3.97 3.84 17.75
C PRO A 148 -4.90 3.01 18.67
N PRO A 149 -4.88 1.67 18.56
CA PRO A 149 -5.76 0.80 19.33
C PRO A 149 -5.45 0.79 20.84
N SER A 150 -4.22 1.14 21.24
CA SER A 150 -3.84 1.33 22.64
C SER A 150 -2.81 2.48 22.77
N PRO A 151 -2.63 3.05 23.98
CA PRO A 151 -1.64 4.11 24.23
C PRO A 151 -0.18 3.69 23.96
N ASP A 152 0.12 2.38 24.08
CA ASP A 152 1.46 1.83 23.89
C ASP A 152 1.84 1.68 22.41
N VAL A 153 0.84 1.73 21.52
CA VAL A 153 1.06 1.66 20.07
C VAL A 153 1.34 3.07 19.54
N ARG A 154 2.49 3.22 18.87
CA ARG A 154 2.87 4.49 18.26
C ARG A 154 1.89 4.88 17.16
N ARG A 155 1.70 6.20 17.01
CA ARG A 155 0.88 6.75 15.92
C ARG A 155 1.58 6.69 14.57
N THR A 156 2.90 6.72 14.58
CA THR A 156 3.72 6.75 13.36
C THR A 156 4.74 5.64 13.44
N ASP A 157 4.72 4.77 12.44
CA ASP A 157 5.74 3.77 12.18
C ASP A 157 6.50 4.15 10.91
N THR A 158 7.81 3.96 10.94
CA THR A 158 8.67 4.23 9.79
C THR A 158 9.46 2.98 9.43
N THR A 159 9.71 2.79 8.14
CA THR A 159 10.49 1.66 7.63
C THR A 159 11.46 2.16 6.57
N PHE A 160 12.74 1.95 6.81
CA PHE A 160 13.77 2.11 5.79
C PHE A 160 14.07 0.74 5.16
N SER A 161 14.12 0.69 3.84
CA SER A 161 14.37 -0.54 3.10
C SER A 161 15.47 -0.36 2.05
N THR A 162 16.17 -1.45 1.80
CA THR A 162 17.05 -1.61 0.63
C THR A 162 16.59 -2.85 -0.11
N SER A 163 16.62 -2.82 -1.44
CA SER A 163 16.14 -3.92 -2.27
C SER A 163 17.05 -4.17 -3.46
N LEU A 164 17.12 -5.44 -3.86
CA LEU A 164 17.58 -5.86 -5.18
C LEU A 164 16.34 -6.30 -5.96
N ILE A 165 16.08 -5.64 -7.08
CA ILE A 165 14.93 -5.86 -7.94
C ILE A 165 15.43 -6.61 -9.17
N VAL A 166 14.78 -7.72 -9.50
CA VAL A 166 15.05 -8.47 -10.74
C VAL A 166 14.08 -7.97 -11.80
N ASP A 167 14.61 -7.33 -12.83
CA ASP A 167 13.87 -6.84 -13.98
C ASP A 167 13.74 -7.99 -14.99
N LEU A 168 12.54 -8.56 -15.12
CA LEU A 168 12.21 -9.67 -16.04
C LEU A 168 11.67 -9.17 -17.38
#